data_AF-A0A1H6CL83-F1
#
_entry.id   AF-A0A1H6CL83-F1
#
_cell.length_a   1.000
_cell.length_b   1.000
_cell.length_c   1.000
_cell.angle_alpha   90.00
_cell.angle_beta   90.00
_cell.angle_gamma   90.00
#
_symmetry.space_group_name_H-M   'P 1'
#
loop_
_entity.id
_entity.type
_entity.pdbx_description
1 polymer ?
#
loop_
_entity_poly.entity_id
_entity_poly.type
_entity_poly.pdbx_seq_one_letter_code
_entity_poly.pdbx_strand_id
1 'polypeptide(L)' 'MPRCENCGSFVTAEYVRVFAPNGMDHPRVCPNCEDKVRDGADVREARATRH' A
#
# COMPACT_ATOMS: atom_id res chain seq x y z
N MET A 1 -13.30 3.04 7.03
CA MET A 1 -12.92 2.83 5.62
C MET A 1 -11.40 2.84 5.54
N PRO A 2 -10.73 1.79 5.05
CA PRO A 2 -9.28 1.73 5.10
C PRO A 2 -8.61 2.66 4.08
N ARG A 3 -7.43 3.15 4.43
CA ARG A 3 -6.63 4.09 3.65
C ARG A 3 -5.20 3.59 3.56
N CYS A 4 -4.51 3.95 2.47
CA CYS A 4 -3.08 3.73 2.34
C CYS A 4 -2.32 4.64 3.31
N GLU A 5 -1.34 4.09 4.02
CA GLU A 5 -0.51 4.89 4.94
C GLU A 5 0.47 5.83 4.22
N ASN A 6 0.84 5.52 2.98
CA ASN A 6 1.78 6.34 2.21
C ASN A 6 1.11 7.53 1.50
N CYS A 7 0.09 7.29 0.67
CA CYS A 7 -0.55 8.36 -0.12
C CYS A 7 -1.94 8.77 0.38
N GLY A 8 -2.48 8.14 1.43
CA GLY A 8 -3.80 8.46 1.98
C GLY A 8 -4.99 8.02 1.11
N SER A 9 -4.73 7.51 -0.09
CA SER A 9 -5.76 7.03 -1.02
C SER A 9 -6.65 5.97 -0.37
N PHE A 10 -7.92 5.99 -0.76
CA PHE A 10 -8.89 4.99 -0.35
C PHE A 10 -8.52 3.61 -0.92
N VAL A 11 -8.64 2.58 -0.09
CA VAL A 11 -8.46 1.17 -0.47
C VAL A 11 -9.62 0.34 0.06
N THR A 12 -9.95 -0.77 -0.60
CA THR A 12 -11.04 -1.64 -0.16
C THR A 12 -10.63 -2.49 1.03
N ALA A 13 -11.61 -2.94 1.82
CA ALA A 13 -11.35 -3.85 2.93
C ALA A 13 -10.77 -5.20 2.45
N GLU A 14 -11.16 -5.67 1.27
CA GLU A 14 -10.57 -6.87 0.66
C GLU A 14 -9.09 -6.67 0.33
N TYR A 15 -8.72 -5.48 -0.15
CA TYR A 15 -7.32 -5.15 -0.41
C TYR A 15 -6.49 -5.24 0.87
N VAL A 16 -7.00 -4.71 1.99
CA VAL A 16 -6.32 -4.80 3.30
C VAL A 16 -6.15 -6.25 3.73
N ARG A 17 -7.19 -7.08 3.65
CA ARG A 17 -7.10 -8.49 4.08
C ARG A 17 -6.01 -9.29 3.35
N VAL A 18 -5.71 -8.93 2.11
CA VAL A 18 -4.74 -9.64 1.28
C VAL A 18 -3.33 -9.06 1.42
N PHE A 19 -3.22 -7.73 1.55
CA PHE A 19 -1.95 -7.03 1.41
C PHE A 19 -1.43 -6.35 2.68
N ALA A 20 -2.27 -6.21 3.72
CA ALA A 20 -1.81 -5.72 5.01
C ALA A 20 -1.07 -6.84 5.77
N PRO A 21 0.05 -6.51 6.45
CA PRO A 21 0.69 -7.44 7.38
C PRO A 21 -0.26 -7.89 8.49
N ASN A 22 0.03 -9.04 9.10
CA ASN A 22 -0.75 -9.54 10.24
C ASN A 22 -0.84 -8.48 11.36
N GLY A 23 -2.05 -8.18 11.81
CA GLY A 23 -2.31 -7.20 12.86
C GLY A 23 -2.38 -5.74 12.40
N MET A 24 -2.30 -5.47 11.09
CA MET A 24 -2.48 -4.13 10.52
C MET A 24 -3.84 -4.00 9.83
N ASP A 25 -4.55 -2.91 10.12
CA ASP A 25 -5.84 -2.58 9.49
C ASP A 25 -5.70 -1.71 8.23
N HIS A 26 -4.47 -1.34 7.88
CA HIS A 26 -4.13 -0.46 6.76
C HIS A 26 -2.91 -0.99 5.98
N PRO A 27 -2.94 -0.94 4.64
CA PRO A 27 -1.77 -1.30 3.84
C PRO A 27 -0.76 -0.15 3.86
N ARG A 28 0.51 -0.51 4.04
CA ARG A 28 1.63 0.45 4.04
C ARG A 28 1.69 1.25 2.73
N VAL A 29 1.53 0.58 1.59
CA VAL A 29 1.60 1.16 0.25
C VAL A 29 0.52 0.52 -0.63
N CYS A 30 -0.17 1.32 -1.44
CA CYS A 30 -1.19 0.86 -2.38
C CYS A 30 -0.71 0.97 -3.83
N PRO A 31 -1.45 0.44 -4.82
CA PRO A 31 -1.04 0.47 -6.23
C PRO A 31 -0.95 1.89 -6.81
N ASN A 32 -1.58 2.87 -6.15
CA ASN A 32 -1.61 4.26 -6.57
C ASN A 32 -0.46 5.09 -5.97
N CYS A 33 0.44 4.49 -5.20
CA CYS A 33 1.64 5.19 -4.75
C CYS A 33 2.61 5.31 -5.93
N GLU A 34 3.02 6.54 -6.23
CA GLU A 34 3.93 6.83 -7.34
C GLU A 34 5.40 6.65 -6.94
N ASP A 35 5.71 6.90 -5.66
CA ASP A 35 7.04 6.99 -5.06
C ASP A 35 7.51 5.66 -4.45
N LYS A 36 6.58 4.84 -3.95
CA LYS A 36 6.88 3.60 -3.24
C LYS A 36 6.09 2.42 -3.77
N VAL A 37 6.69 1.24 -3.67
CA VAL A 37 6.09 -0.03 -4.09
C VAL A 37 6.31 -1.08 -3.02
N ARG A 38 5.30 -1.93 -2.81
CA ARG A 38 5.40 -3.12 -1.96
C ARG A 38 6.28 -4.17 -2.63
N ASP A 39 7.24 -4.72 -1.87
CA ASP A 39 8.15 -5.79 -2.28
C ASP A 39 8.08 -6.93 -1.25
N GLY A 40 7.24 -7.92 -1.54
CA GLY A 40 6.95 -9.01 -0.58
C GLY A 40 6.39 -8.50 0.74
N ALA A 41 7.14 -8.72 1.82
CA ALA A 41 6.82 -8.26 3.17
C ALA A 41 7.41 -6.87 3.51
N ASP A 42 8.05 -6.20 2.55
CA ASP A 42 8.68 -4.90 2.74
C ASP A 42 8.18 -3.84 1.75
N VAL A 43 8.65 -2.62 1.95
CA VAL A 43 8.38 -1.47 1.08
C VAL A 43 9.71 -0.95 0.57
N ARG A 44 9.78 -0.64 -0.73
CA ARG A 44 10.94 0.00 -1.34
C ARG A 44 10.52 1.19 -2.19
N GLU A 45 11.51 2.00 -2.54
CA GLU A 45 11.32 3.08 -3.50
C GLU A 45 10.98 2.53 -4.89
N ALA A 46 10.10 3.25 -5.59
CA ALA A 46 9.77 2.99 -6.97
C ALA A 46 11.00 3.24 -7.84
N ARG A 47 11.25 2.36 -8.81
CA ARG A 47 12.36 2.53 -9.77
C ARG A 47 12.08 3.61 -10.81
N ALA A 48 10.82 4.04 -10.91
CA ALA A 48 10.32 5.12 -11.73
C ALA A 48 8.97 5.58 -11.16
N THR A 49 8.68 6.88 -11.28
CA THR A 49 7.38 7.46 -10.93
C THR A 49 6.30 6.86 -11.81
N ARG A 50 5.22 6.37 -11.21
CA ARG A 50 4.06 5.83 -11.93
C ARG A 50 3.05 6.97 -12.14
N HIS A 51 2.49 7.06 -13.35
CA HIS A 51 1.39 7.97 -13.70
C HIS A 51 0.09 7.20 -13.81
#